data_AF-A0A975CCN3-F1
#
_entry.id   AF-A0A975CCN3-F1
#
_cell.length_a   1.000
_cell.length_b   1.000
_cell.length_c   1.000
_cell.angle_alpha   90.00
_cell.angle_beta   90.00
_cell.angle_gamma   90.00
#
_symmetry.space_group_name_H-M   'P 1'
#
loop_
_entity.id
_entity.type
_entity.pdbx_description
1 polymer ?
#
loop_
_entity_poly.entity_id
_entity_poly.type
_entity_poly.pdbx_seq_one_letter_code
_entity_poly.pdbx_strand_id
1 'polypeptide(L)'
;MQNQQSMSLKEWIITIILLFLPIVNLVMLIIWASDKADPRNNFAKAYLIVSAGAIAVMILIYIAIIFILFTMGIYIGFMEG
;
A
#
# COMPACT_ATOMS: atom_id res chain seq x y z
N MET A 1 7.17 15.67 -28.25
CA MET A 1 6.84 15.92 -26.82
C MET A 1 5.53 15.20 -26.56
N GLN A 2 5.50 14.16 -25.72
CA GLN A 2 4.22 13.58 -25.30
C GLN A 2 3.45 14.69 -24.60
N ASN A 3 2.27 15.03 -25.12
CA ASN A 3 1.41 16.06 -24.55
C ASN A 3 0.92 15.51 -23.20
N GLN A 4 1.65 15.82 -22.12
CA GLN A 4 1.27 15.37 -20.78
C GLN A 4 -0.02 16.11 -20.43
N GLN A 5 -1.15 15.41 -20.60
CA GLN A 5 -2.44 15.95 -20.23
C GLN A 5 -2.45 16.09 -18.70
N SER A 6 -2.10 17.29 -18.24
CA SER A 6 -2.11 17.65 -16.84
C SER A 6 -3.53 17.49 -16.32
N MET A 7 -3.71 16.63 -15.32
CA MET A 7 -4.98 16.51 -14.63
C MET A 7 -5.33 17.81 -13.92
N SER A 8 -6.59 18.21 -14.01
CA SER A 8 -7.18 19.28 -13.23
C SER A 8 -7.39 18.86 -11.77
N LEU A 9 -7.55 19.85 -10.88
CA LEU A 9 -7.84 19.60 -9.46
C LEU A 9 -9.08 18.73 -9.26
N LYS A 10 -10.15 18.95 -10.04
CA LYS A 10 -11.39 18.18 -9.96
C LYS A 10 -11.14 16.69 -10.24
N GLU A 11 -10.32 16.38 -11.23
CA GLU A 11 -9.99 15.00 -11.57
C GLU A 11 -9.16 14.33 -10.48
N TRP A 12 -8.22 15.06 -9.87
CA TRP A 12 -7.48 14.58 -8.69
C TRP A 12 -8.40 14.30 -7.49
N ILE A 13 -9.39 15.17 -7.22
CA ILE A 13 -10.38 14.96 -6.17
C ILE A 13 -11.15 13.65 -6.42
N ILE A 14 -11.62 13.43 -7.65
CA ILE A 14 -12.32 12.19 -8.01
C ILE A 14 -11.41 10.98 -7.84
N THR A 15 -10.14 11.08 -8.28
CA THR A 15 -9.16 10.02 -8.08
C THR A 15 -9.00 9.69 -6.60
N ILE A 16 -8.81 10.67 -5.73
CA ILE A 16 -8.67 10.44 -4.28
C ILE A 16 -9.93 9.80 -3.67
N ILE A 17 -11.13 10.23 -4.09
CA ILE A 17 -12.39 9.61 -3.66
C ILE A 17 -12.44 8.13 -4.02
N LEU A 18 -12.03 7.76 -5.23
CA LEU A 18 -11.96 6.36 -5.66
C LEU A 18 -10.95 5.55 -4.84
N LEU A 19 -9.83 6.16 -4.43
CA LEU A 19 -8.81 5.50 -3.61
C LEU A 19 -9.28 5.22 -2.17
N PHE A 20 -10.30 5.92 -1.66
CA PHE A 20 -10.87 5.60 -0.34
C PHE A 20 -11.71 4.32 -0.33
N LEU A 21 -12.21 3.89 -1.50
CA LEU A 21 -13.00 2.67 -1.61
C LEU A 21 -12.06 1.45 -1.74
N PRO A 22 -12.04 0.49 -0.81
CA PRO A 22 -10.98 -0.52 -0.72
C PRO A 22 -10.83 -1.39 -1.98
N ILE A 23 -11.95 -1.87 -2.55
CA ILE A 23 -11.94 -2.72 -3.74
C ILE A 23 -11.69 -1.87 -5.00
N VAL A 24 -12.39 -0.74 -5.12
CA VAL A 24 -12.30 0.14 -6.29
C VAL A 24 -10.91 0.75 -6.41
N ASN A 25 -10.28 1.11 -5.31
CA ASN A 25 -8.91 1.61 -5.23
C ASN A 25 -7.95 0.67 -5.97
N LEU A 26 -7.87 -0.58 -5.54
CA LEU A 26 -6.97 -1.59 -6.12
C LEU A 26 -7.24 -1.82 -7.60
N VAL A 27 -8.50 -1.97 -8.00
CA VAL A 27 -8.87 -2.20 -9.40
C VAL A 27 -8.51 -1.00 -10.27
N MET A 28 -8.85 0.22 -9.85
CA MET A 28 -8.54 1.44 -10.61
C MET A 28 -7.03 1.67 -10.71
N LEU A 29 -6.27 1.43 -9.64
CA LEU A 29 -4.81 1.52 -9.67
C LEU A 29 -4.19 0.53 -10.67
N ILE A 30 -4.67 -0.71 -10.73
CA ILE A 30 -4.18 -1.69 -11.71
C ILE A 30 -4.49 -1.21 -13.13
N ILE A 31 -5.73 -0.78 -13.39
CA ILE A 31 -6.14 -0.25 -14.70
C ILE A 31 -5.24 0.92 -15.12
N TRP A 32 -5.05 1.92 -14.26
CA TRP A 32 -4.22 3.08 -14.54
C TRP A 32 -2.75 2.72 -14.70
N ALA A 33 -2.22 1.78 -13.91
CA ALA A 33 -0.83 1.34 -14.02
C ALA A 33 -0.55 0.57 -15.33
N SER A 34 -1.56 -0.08 -15.90
CA SER A 34 -1.47 -0.82 -17.16
C SER A 34 -1.54 0.09 -18.40
N ASP A 35 -2.29 1.19 -18.35
CA ASP A 35 -2.41 2.12 -19.49
C ASP A 35 -1.33 3.21 -19.44
N LYS A 36 -0.35 3.14 -20.36
CA LYS A 36 0.75 4.12 -20.47
C LYS A 36 0.29 5.52 -20.91
N ALA A 37 -0.88 5.64 -21.52
CA ALA A 37 -1.43 6.91 -21.97
C ALA A 37 -2.26 7.60 -20.87
N ASP A 38 -2.69 6.87 -19.83
CA ASP A 38 -3.42 7.48 -18.71
C ASP A 38 -2.49 8.42 -17.92
N PRO A 39 -2.91 9.67 -17.67
CA PRO A 39 -2.08 10.64 -16.92
C PRO A 39 -1.75 10.20 -15.49
N ARG A 40 -2.47 9.22 -14.93
CA ARG A 40 -2.22 8.63 -13.60
C ARG A 40 -1.29 7.43 -13.62
N ASN A 41 -0.77 7.01 -14.78
CA ASN A 41 0.01 5.79 -14.91
C ASN A 41 1.17 5.70 -13.91
N ASN A 42 1.98 6.76 -13.83
CA ASN A 42 3.12 6.81 -12.92
C ASN A 42 2.70 6.90 -11.45
N PHE A 43 1.63 7.64 -11.15
CA PHE A 43 1.05 7.70 -9.81
C PHE A 43 0.59 6.32 -9.34
N ALA A 44 -0.14 5.60 -10.19
CA ALA A 44 -0.67 4.28 -9.87
C ALA A 44 0.45 3.26 -9.63
N LYS A 45 1.49 3.26 -10.47
CA LYS A 45 2.69 2.42 -10.28
C LYS A 45 3.40 2.74 -8.97
N ALA A 46 3.65 4.02 -8.68
CA ALA A 46 4.29 4.44 -7.44
C ALA A 46 3.47 4.01 -6.22
N TYR A 47 2.15 4.23 -6.24
CA TYR A 47 1.25 3.84 -5.16
C TYR A 47 1.30 2.32 -4.91
N LEU A 48 1.21 1.50 -5.96
CA LEU A 48 1.26 0.04 -5.83
C LEU A 48 2.60 -0.45 -5.26
N ILE A 49 3.73 0.10 -5.73
CA ILE A 49 5.06 -0.29 -5.24
C ILE A 49 5.25 0.12 -3.77
N VAL A 50 4.91 1.36 -3.43
CA VAL A 50 5.07 1.88 -2.06
C VAL A 50 4.14 1.15 -1.10
N SER A 51 2.87 0.92 -1.47
CA SER A 51 1.92 0.18 -0.63
C SER A 51 2.34 -1.27 -0.43
N ALA A 52 2.83 -1.97 -1.46
CA ALA A 52 3.37 -3.31 -1.33
C ALA A 52 4.58 -3.36 -0.38
N GLY A 53 5.50 -2.39 -0.50
CA GLY A 53 6.63 -2.26 0.41
C GLY A 53 6.21 -1.99 1.86
N ALA A 54 5.25 -1.09 2.06
CA ALA A 54 4.70 -0.79 3.38
C ALA A 54 4.05 -2.01 4.03
N ILE A 55 3.27 -2.79 3.27
CA ILE A 55 2.66 -4.04 3.73
C ILE A 55 3.75 -5.04 4.13
N ALA A 56 4.80 -5.21 3.32
CA ALA A 56 5.90 -6.12 3.63
C ALA A 56 6.61 -5.73 4.95
N VAL A 57 6.90 -4.44 5.14
CA VAL A 57 7.52 -3.93 6.38
C VAL A 57 6.60 -4.18 7.59
N MET A 58 5.29 -3.91 7.46
CA MET A 58 4.33 -4.15 8.54
C MET A 58 4.28 -5.63 8.93
N ILE A 59 4.28 -6.55 7.95
CA ILE A 59 4.32 -8.00 8.21
C ILE A 59 5.58 -8.37 9.00
N LEU A 60 6.75 -7.85 8.62
CA LEU A 60 8.00 -8.13 9.34
C LEU A 60 7.96 -7.63 10.79
N ILE A 61 7.38 -6.44 11.02
CA ILE A 61 7.19 -5.89 12.37
C ILE A 61 6.27 -6.79 13.19
N TYR A 62 5.14 -7.25 12.64
CA TYR A 62 4.22 -8.15 13.34
C TYR A 62 4.89 -9.49 13.70
N ILE A 63 5.66 -10.07 12.78
CA ILE A 63 6.42 -11.30 13.04
C ILE A 63 7.41 -11.09 14.19
N ALA A 64 8.16 -9.97 14.17
CA ALA A 64 9.11 -9.65 15.23
C ALA A 64 8.42 -9.50 16.60
N ILE A 65 7.28 -8.80 16.65
CA ILE A 65 6.50 -8.63 17.88
C ILE A 65 6.02 -9.99 18.42
N ILE A 66 5.43 -10.83 17.57
CA ILE A 66 4.94 -12.16 17.96
C ILE A 66 6.09 -13.02 18.50
N PHE A 67 7.25 -13.00 17.84
CA PHE A 67 8.43 -13.74 18.28
C PHE A 67 8.93 -13.28 19.66
N ILE A 68 8.99 -11.97 19.88
CA ILE A 68 9.37 -11.40 21.19
C ILE A 68 8.38 -11.83 22.26
N LEU A 69 7.06 -11.67 22.02
CA LEU A 69 6.04 -12.05 23.01
C LEU A 69 6.06 -13.54 23.32
N PHE A 70 6.27 -14.39 22.31
CA PHE A 70 6.35 -15.84 22.48
C PHE A 70 7.56 -16.26 23.33
N THR A 71 8.74 -15.72 23.03
CA THR A 71 9.97 -16.03 23.78
C THR A 71 9.92 -15.49 25.21
N MET A 72 9.33 -14.30 25.41
CA MET A 72 9.08 -13.75 26.75
C MET A 72 8.13 -14.63 27.57
N GLY A 73 7.04 -15.11 26.98
CA GLY A 73 6.10 -16.01 27.66
C GLY A 73 6.76 -17.32 28.10
N ILE A 74 7.60 -17.91 27.25
CA ILE A 74 8.40 -19.09 27.58
C ILE A 74 9.34 -18.80 28.76
N TYR A 75 10.07 -17.67 28.70
CA TYR A 75 11.02 -17.28 29.75
C TYR A 75 10.33 -17.16 31.12
N ILE A 76 9.18 -16.49 31.18
CA ILE A 76 8.40 -16.34 32.42
C ILE A 76 7.96 -17.70 32.95
N GLY A 77 7.46 -18.59 32.09
CA GLY A 77 7.03 -19.94 32.48
C GLY A 77 8.14 -20.79 33.11
N PHE A 78 9.41 -20.60 32.71
CA PHE A 78 10.55 -21.25 33.34
C PHE A 78 10.94 -20.66 34.70
N MET A 79 10.60 -19.40 34.96
CA MET A 79 10.93 -18.75 36.23
C MET A 79 9.92 -19.08 37.34
N GLU A 80 8.70 -19.46 36.98
CA GLU A 80 7.61 -19.76 37.92
C GLU A 80 7.48 -21.26 38.27
N GLY A 81 8.10 -22.18 37.52
CA GLY A 81 8.04 -23.64 37.71
C GLY A 81 9.32 -24.23 38.28
#